data_AF-A0A5K1K446-F1
#
_entry.id   AF-A0A5K1K446-F1
#
_cell.length_a   1.000
_cell.length_b   1.000
_cell.length_c   1.000
_cell.angle_alpha   90.00
_cell.angle_beta   90.00
_cell.angle_gamma   90.00
#
_symmetry.space_group_name_H-M   'P 1'
#
loop_
_entity.id
_entity.type
_entity.pdbx_description
1 polymer ?
#
loop_
_entity_poly.entity_id
_entity_poly.type
_entity_poly.pdbx_seq_one_letter_code
_entity_poly.pdbx_strand_id
1 'polypeptide(L)'
;MNPFPVVRANGSLFSWSLHRVVLDQLPVLNTKNVDTAHLKEWFDLHLISQISLRDDEAIVDPAQPDALANIKHTIHAIMSRAVGMDGGKPVRVFSLSMQLVDETRAATMRMMPVLEVHTLLFIDKVRFDVAAHAMVCDAFVVHTSAIAPPAASALREVYRQDFQHVNVPTTATMRAWKQMLPALTERCRTTWTHGANCEYAAQGRIPLDDRTAPDPLCSCGRGQDVGGMMKDGVWRKFAPWATRIALSPVFPVPYLEDVFAPEDVPGASMLPVRQVDHAAPGSTPASTNGSNSKETIASAVPVLEATQCGRCKKKELADLKLLNGIDGEEACKNDLCPPDWSTTRLPYT
;
A
#
# COMPACT_ATOMS: atom_id res chain seq x y z
N MET A 1 18.60 -8.79 -0.38
CA MET A 1 18.34 -7.90 0.77
C MET A 1 16.85 -7.99 1.09
N ASN A 2 16.44 -7.92 2.37
CA ASN A 2 15.03 -7.94 2.77
C ASN A 2 14.48 -6.49 2.77
N PRO A 3 13.46 -6.13 1.96
CA PRO A 3 12.89 -4.77 1.90
C PRO A 3 11.96 -4.43 3.06
N PHE A 4 11.53 -5.44 3.84
CA PHE A 4 10.66 -5.30 5.00
C PHE A 4 11.35 -5.77 6.29
N PRO A 5 12.48 -5.15 6.70
CA PRO A 5 13.17 -5.59 7.90
C PRO A 5 12.32 -5.32 9.15
N VAL A 6 12.30 -6.31 10.04
CA VAL A 6 11.80 -6.17 11.41
C VAL A 6 13.00 -6.05 12.33
N VAL A 7 13.10 -4.91 13.01
CA VAL A 7 14.22 -4.58 13.89
C VAL A 7 13.85 -4.81 15.34
N ARG A 8 14.87 -5.13 16.15
CA ARG A 8 14.75 -5.21 17.60
C ARG A 8 15.27 -3.91 18.21
N ALA A 9 14.41 -3.23 18.96
CA ALA A 9 14.78 -2.04 19.73
C ALA A 9 14.17 -2.14 21.13
N ASN A 10 14.96 -1.89 22.18
CA ASN A 10 14.52 -1.89 23.58
C ASN A 10 13.72 -3.15 23.98
N GLY A 11 14.16 -4.33 23.50
CA GLY A 11 13.49 -5.60 23.79
C GLY A 11 12.18 -5.85 23.04
N SER A 12 11.69 -4.91 22.23
CA SER A 12 10.52 -5.07 21.36
C SER A 12 10.91 -5.18 19.89
N LEU A 13 10.03 -5.77 19.09
CA LEU A 13 10.14 -5.84 17.65
C LEU A 13 9.31 -4.73 16.99
N PHE A 14 9.84 -4.18 15.90
CA PHE A 14 9.21 -3.12 15.11
C PHE A 14 9.47 -3.34 13.63
N SER A 15 8.44 -3.11 12.80
CA SER A 15 8.66 -2.93 11.37
C SER A 15 9.49 -1.66 11.15
N TRP A 16 10.54 -1.75 10.33
CA TRP A 16 11.36 -0.59 9.97
C TRP A 16 10.69 0.25 8.87
N SER A 17 10.17 -0.42 7.85
CA SER A 17 9.65 0.24 6.64
C SER A 17 8.17 0.61 6.74
N LEU A 18 7.46 0.15 7.77
CA LEU A 18 6.03 0.41 7.94
C LEU A 18 5.77 1.00 9.33
N HIS A 19 5.09 2.15 9.39
CA HIS A 19 4.70 2.76 10.65
C HIS A 19 3.64 1.92 11.38
N ARG A 20 3.63 2.02 12.71
CA ARG A 20 2.66 1.32 13.55
C ARG A 20 1.25 1.89 13.37
N VAL A 21 0.25 1.02 13.32
CA VAL A 21 -1.17 1.39 13.22
C VAL A 21 -1.99 0.69 14.29
N VAL A 22 -2.89 1.44 14.93
CA VAL A 22 -3.84 0.88 15.91
C VAL A 22 -5.16 0.63 15.19
N LEU A 23 -5.28 -0.55 14.56
CA LEU A 23 -6.39 -0.87 13.64
C LEU A 23 -7.78 -0.61 14.25
N ASP A 24 -7.97 -0.87 15.54
CA ASP A 24 -9.26 -0.73 16.21
C ASP A 24 -9.70 0.73 16.40
N GLN A 25 -8.78 1.69 16.25
CA GLN A 25 -9.07 3.13 16.29
C GLN A 25 -9.32 3.73 14.91
N LEU A 26 -9.04 2.99 13.82
CA LEU A 26 -9.20 3.51 12.47
C LEU A 26 -10.65 3.37 11.98
N PRO A 27 -11.21 4.42 11.32
CA PRO A 27 -12.53 4.36 10.72
C PRO A 27 -12.61 3.26 9.66
N VAL A 28 -13.75 2.57 9.61
CA VAL A 28 -14.02 1.46 8.67
C VAL A 28 -14.67 2.02 7.42
N LEU A 29 -14.16 1.63 6.25
CA LEU A 29 -14.79 1.93 4.97
C LEU A 29 -16.13 1.19 4.86
N ASN A 30 -17.22 1.94 4.69
CA ASN A 30 -18.53 1.37 4.43
C ASN A 30 -18.72 1.16 2.92
N THR A 31 -18.65 -0.10 2.48
CA THR A 31 -18.83 -0.47 1.07
C THR A 31 -20.27 -0.82 0.71
N LYS A 32 -21.23 -0.77 1.66
CA LYS A 32 -22.61 -1.22 1.41
C LYS A 32 -23.45 -0.27 0.57
N ASN A 33 -23.16 1.02 0.66
CA ASN A 33 -23.96 2.10 0.08
C ASN A 33 -23.17 2.96 -0.92
N VAL A 34 -22.00 2.48 -1.35
CA VAL A 34 -21.16 3.19 -2.32
C VAL A 34 -21.23 2.41 -3.61
N ASP A 35 -21.59 3.08 -4.70
CA ASP A 35 -21.57 2.45 -6.00
C ASP A 35 -20.12 2.13 -6.43
N THR A 36 -19.96 1.09 -7.26
CA THR A 36 -18.64 0.63 -7.71
C THR A 36 -17.91 1.68 -8.54
N ALA A 37 -18.62 2.54 -9.26
CA ALA A 37 -18.01 3.58 -10.08
C ALA A 37 -17.32 4.64 -9.20
N HIS A 38 -17.99 5.09 -8.15
CA HIS A 38 -17.46 6.04 -7.19
C HIS A 38 -16.30 5.46 -6.37
N LEU A 39 -16.38 4.17 -5.97
CA LEU A 39 -15.20 3.51 -5.39
C LEU A 39 -14.03 3.52 -6.38
N LYS A 40 -14.26 3.24 -7.65
CA LYS A 40 -13.20 3.24 -8.67
C LYS A 40 -12.55 4.62 -8.83
N GLU A 41 -13.31 5.70 -8.73
CA GLU A 41 -12.79 7.07 -8.89
C GLU A 41 -11.69 7.43 -7.88
N TRP A 42 -11.76 6.98 -6.63
CA TRP A 42 -10.77 7.37 -5.62
C TRP A 42 -9.99 6.18 -5.05
N PHE A 43 -10.62 5.03 -4.84
CA PHE A 43 -9.98 3.87 -4.23
C PHE A 43 -9.03 3.20 -5.22
N ASP A 44 -9.46 3.00 -6.47
CA ASP A 44 -8.59 2.43 -7.51
C ASP A 44 -7.39 3.35 -7.77
N LEU A 45 -7.61 4.66 -7.90
CA LEU A 45 -6.51 5.63 -8.03
C LEU A 45 -5.54 5.57 -6.85
N HIS A 46 -6.06 5.48 -5.62
CA HIS A 46 -5.24 5.31 -4.42
C HIS A 46 -4.40 4.02 -4.49
N LEU A 47 -4.99 2.91 -4.93
CA LEU A 47 -4.27 1.64 -5.05
C LEU A 47 -3.26 1.65 -6.21
N ILE A 48 -3.59 2.25 -7.35
CA ILE A 48 -2.71 2.31 -8.53
C ILE A 48 -1.51 3.22 -8.26
N SER A 49 -1.67 4.29 -7.47
CA SER A 49 -0.54 5.18 -7.13
C SER A 49 0.58 4.53 -6.32
N GLN A 50 0.43 3.27 -5.90
CA GLN A 50 1.53 2.47 -5.32
C GLN A 50 2.47 1.88 -6.38
N ILE A 51 2.04 1.84 -7.64
CA ILE A 51 2.76 1.30 -8.79
C ILE A 51 3.42 2.48 -9.51
N SER A 52 4.75 2.48 -9.58
CA SER A 52 5.53 3.45 -10.34
C SER A 52 5.64 3.04 -11.81
N LEU A 53 6.02 3.96 -12.69
CA LEU A 53 6.32 3.67 -14.10
C LEU A 53 7.39 2.57 -14.23
N ARG A 54 8.39 2.57 -13.32
CA ARG A 54 9.40 1.52 -13.22
C ARG A 54 8.79 0.15 -12.89
N ASP A 55 7.80 0.10 -12.00
CA ASP A 55 7.14 -1.15 -11.63
C ASP A 55 6.35 -1.72 -12.81
N ASP A 56 5.66 -0.86 -13.56
CA ASP A 56 4.93 -1.26 -14.77
C ASP A 56 5.86 -1.83 -15.85
N GLU A 57 6.98 -1.16 -16.13
CA GLU A 57 8.01 -1.66 -17.05
C GLU A 57 8.55 -3.03 -16.61
N ALA A 58 8.82 -3.19 -15.31
CA ALA A 58 9.38 -4.42 -14.75
C ALA A 58 8.42 -5.62 -14.78
N ILE A 59 7.11 -5.40 -14.94
CA ILE A 59 6.12 -6.48 -15.09
C ILE A 59 5.95 -6.87 -16.55
N VAL A 60 6.17 -5.93 -17.47
CA VAL A 60 6.14 -6.21 -18.91
C VAL A 60 7.34 -7.05 -19.36
N ASP A 61 8.50 -6.93 -18.70
CA ASP A 61 9.68 -7.76 -18.99
C ASP A 61 9.69 -9.10 -18.20
N PRO A 62 9.35 -10.24 -18.83
CA PRO A 62 9.34 -11.53 -18.16
C PRO A 62 10.76 -12.01 -17.82
N ALA A 63 11.81 -11.41 -18.40
CA ALA A 63 13.19 -11.81 -18.18
C ALA A 63 13.77 -11.29 -16.86
N GLN A 64 13.20 -10.24 -16.27
CA GLN A 64 13.66 -9.64 -15.01
C GLN A 64 12.49 -9.33 -14.06
N PRO A 65 11.82 -10.36 -13.52
CA PRO A 65 10.69 -10.14 -12.63
C PRO A 65 11.12 -9.41 -11.35
N ASP A 66 10.61 -8.19 -11.14
CA ASP A 66 10.83 -7.43 -9.91
C ASP A 66 9.87 -7.92 -8.82
N ALA A 67 10.43 -8.44 -7.73
CA ALA A 67 9.64 -9.01 -6.64
C ALA A 67 8.76 -7.97 -5.93
N LEU A 68 9.22 -6.72 -5.83
CA LEU A 68 8.48 -5.64 -5.17
C LEU A 68 7.36 -5.11 -6.06
N ALA A 69 7.61 -4.94 -7.36
CA ALA A 69 6.57 -4.61 -8.34
C ALA A 69 5.44 -5.66 -8.29
N ASN A 70 5.80 -6.94 -8.31
CA ASN A 70 4.81 -8.02 -8.19
C ASN A 70 4.06 -8.03 -6.84
N ILE A 71 4.71 -7.64 -5.73
CA ILE A 71 4.01 -7.43 -4.44
C ILE A 71 2.97 -6.31 -4.58
N LYS A 72 3.36 -5.15 -5.11
CA LYS A 72 2.46 -4.00 -5.30
C LYS A 72 1.23 -4.38 -6.11
N HIS A 73 1.40 -5.11 -7.21
CA HIS A 73 0.28 -5.60 -8.03
C HIS A 73 -0.59 -6.63 -7.32
N THR A 74 0.00 -7.56 -6.56
CA THR A 74 -0.79 -8.53 -5.80
C THR A 74 -1.54 -7.87 -4.63
N ILE A 75 -0.99 -6.83 -4.00
CA ILE A 75 -1.67 -6.00 -3.01
C ILE A 75 -2.85 -5.25 -3.64
N HIS A 76 -2.64 -4.57 -4.77
CA HIS A 76 -3.71 -3.94 -5.55
C HIS A 76 -4.83 -4.95 -5.82
N ALA A 77 -4.50 -6.11 -6.38
CA ALA A 77 -5.47 -7.16 -6.71
C ALA A 77 -6.27 -7.66 -5.49
N ILE A 78 -5.64 -7.81 -4.33
CA ILE A 78 -6.29 -8.22 -3.07
C ILE A 78 -7.24 -7.11 -2.59
N MET A 79 -6.74 -5.88 -2.47
CA MET A 79 -7.49 -4.75 -1.90
C MET A 79 -8.68 -4.36 -2.79
N SER A 80 -8.49 -4.33 -4.11
CA SER A 80 -9.52 -4.09 -5.12
C SER A 80 -10.69 -5.08 -5.00
N ARG A 81 -10.37 -6.37 -4.89
CA ARG A 81 -11.38 -7.42 -4.73
C ARG A 81 -12.02 -7.43 -3.35
N ALA A 82 -11.29 -7.03 -2.32
CA ALA A 82 -11.78 -6.94 -0.95
C ALA A 82 -12.91 -5.90 -0.77
N VAL A 83 -13.05 -4.95 -1.69
CA VAL A 83 -14.18 -4.00 -1.71
C VAL A 83 -15.22 -4.30 -2.78
N GLY A 84 -15.04 -5.35 -3.59
CA GLY A 84 -15.97 -5.73 -4.67
C GLY A 84 -15.83 -4.83 -5.92
N MET A 85 -14.65 -4.28 -6.17
CA MET A 85 -14.46 -3.31 -7.27
C MET A 85 -14.65 -3.92 -8.67
N ASP A 86 -14.44 -5.23 -8.82
CA ASP A 86 -14.60 -5.94 -10.10
C ASP A 86 -16.08 -6.24 -10.46
N GLY A 87 -17.04 -5.47 -9.91
CA GLY A 87 -18.48 -5.63 -10.15
C GLY A 87 -19.13 -6.83 -9.44
N GLY A 88 -18.36 -7.54 -8.61
CA GLY A 88 -18.81 -8.68 -7.82
C GLY A 88 -19.01 -8.36 -6.33
N LYS A 89 -19.45 -9.36 -5.56
CA LYS A 89 -19.45 -9.25 -4.10
C LYS A 89 -18.01 -9.13 -3.58
N PRO A 90 -17.77 -8.38 -2.50
CA PRO A 90 -16.46 -8.33 -1.85
C PRO A 90 -15.90 -9.72 -1.55
N VAL A 91 -14.70 -10.01 -2.05
CA VAL A 91 -13.98 -11.24 -1.74
C VAL A 91 -13.24 -11.05 -0.42
N ARG A 92 -13.44 -11.97 0.53
CA ARG A 92 -12.87 -11.83 1.88
C ARG A 92 -11.80 -12.85 2.22
N VAL A 93 -11.57 -13.85 1.36
CA VAL A 93 -10.53 -14.86 1.57
C VAL A 93 -9.69 -15.03 0.31
N PHE A 94 -8.37 -14.98 0.47
CA PHE A 94 -7.40 -15.06 -0.62
C PHE A 94 -6.34 -16.12 -0.31
N SER A 95 -5.85 -16.84 -1.32
CA SER A 95 -4.58 -17.57 -1.22
C SER A 95 -3.49 -16.82 -1.94
N LEU A 96 -2.31 -16.86 -1.35
CA LEU A 96 -1.07 -16.70 -2.12
C LEU A 96 -0.68 -18.08 -2.64
N SER A 97 -0.74 -18.25 -3.96
CA SER A 97 -0.44 -19.52 -4.62
C SER A 97 0.61 -19.36 -5.70
N MET A 98 1.52 -20.33 -5.77
CA MET A 98 2.45 -20.46 -6.89
C MET A 98 1.97 -21.57 -7.83
N GLN A 99 2.11 -21.34 -9.13
CA GLN A 99 1.87 -22.38 -10.12
C GLN A 99 3.08 -23.31 -10.17
N LEU A 100 2.87 -24.60 -9.89
CA LEU A 100 3.89 -25.60 -10.13
C LEU A 100 3.94 -25.93 -11.63
N VAL A 101 5.13 -25.79 -12.20
CA VAL A 101 5.45 -26.39 -13.50
C VAL A 101 5.96 -27.79 -13.20
N ASP A 102 5.10 -28.79 -13.33
CA ASP A 102 5.52 -30.18 -13.36
C ASP A 102 5.74 -30.56 -14.83
N GLU A 103 7.00 -30.50 -15.27
CA GLU A 103 7.41 -30.81 -16.66
C GLU A 103 6.95 -32.22 -17.09
N THR A 104 6.89 -33.17 -16.15
CA THR A 104 6.40 -34.53 -16.36
C THR A 104 4.88 -34.63 -16.50
N ARG A 105 4.10 -33.70 -15.90
CA ARG A 105 2.63 -33.70 -15.96
C ARG A 105 2.06 -32.80 -17.05
N ALA A 106 2.87 -31.89 -17.60
CA ALA A 106 2.50 -31.06 -18.75
C ALA A 106 2.22 -31.90 -20.03
N ALA A 107 2.78 -33.11 -20.12
CA ALA A 107 2.57 -34.02 -21.24
C ALA A 107 1.19 -34.71 -21.26
N THR A 108 0.46 -34.72 -20.14
CA THR A 108 -0.87 -35.36 -20.03
C THR A 108 -1.94 -34.28 -20.05
N MET A 109 -2.42 -33.96 -21.24
CA MET A 109 -3.26 -32.82 -21.65
C MET A 109 -4.65 -32.68 -20.99
N ARG A 110 -4.85 -33.03 -19.70
CA ARG A 110 -6.16 -32.97 -19.01
C ARG A 110 -6.15 -32.63 -17.51
N MET A 111 -5.03 -32.25 -16.88
CA MET A 111 -5.06 -31.83 -15.47
C MET A 111 -4.80 -30.33 -15.30
N MET A 112 -5.71 -29.67 -14.56
CA MET A 112 -5.58 -28.31 -14.07
C MET A 112 -4.23 -28.13 -13.36
N PRO A 113 -3.53 -26.99 -13.54
CA PRO A 113 -2.24 -26.74 -12.87
C PRO A 113 -2.35 -26.96 -11.36
N VAL A 114 -1.36 -27.65 -10.78
CA VAL A 114 -1.31 -27.84 -9.33
C VAL A 114 -0.85 -26.53 -8.70
N LEU A 115 -1.78 -25.86 -8.02
CA LEU A 115 -1.49 -24.65 -7.24
C LEU A 115 -0.99 -25.06 -5.86
N GLU A 116 0.21 -24.61 -5.49
CA GLU A 116 0.69 -24.71 -4.13
C GLU A 116 0.19 -23.53 -3.30
N VAL A 117 -0.73 -23.82 -2.38
CA VAL A 117 -1.29 -22.83 -1.44
C VAL A 117 -0.53 -22.91 -0.11
N HIS A 118 0.30 -21.90 0.14
CA HIS A 118 1.09 -21.80 1.37
C HIS A 118 0.47 -20.85 2.40
N THR A 119 -0.28 -19.85 1.93
CA THR A 119 -0.76 -18.76 2.80
C THR A 119 -2.18 -18.38 2.45
N LEU A 120 -3.02 -18.28 3.48
CA LEU A 120 -4.38 -17.77 3.40
C LEU A 120 -4.45 -16.39 4.06
N LEU A 121 -5.15 -15.46 3.42
CA LEU A 121 -5.44 -14.13 3.93
C LEU A 121 -6.95 -13.98 4.09
N PHE A 122 -7.39 -13.54 5.27
CA PHE A 122 -8.78 -13.28 5.61
C PHE A 122 -8.95 -11.79 5.86
N ILE A 123 -9.67 -11.07 4.99
CA ILE A 123 -9.85 -9.63 5.07
C ILE A 123 -11.12 -9.32 5.88
N ASP A 124 -10.95 -8.88 7.14
CA ASP A 124 -12.09 -8.55 8.00
C ASP A 124 -12.73 -7.23 7.57
N LYS A 125 -11.91 -6.17 7.51
CA LYS A 125 -12.35 -4.81 7.19
C LYS A 125 -11.31 -4.06 6.37
N VAL A 126 -11.76 -3.10 5.58
CA VAL A 126 -10.92 -2.05 4.99
C VAL A 126 -11.10 -0.79 5.84
N ARG A 127 -10.00 -0.17 6.26
CA ARG A 127 -9.96 0.96 7.18
C ARG A 127 -9.14 2.10 6.58
N PHE A 128 -9.42 3.32 7.02
CA PHE A 128 -8.64 4.49 6.60
C PHE A 128 -7.66 4.89 7.70
N ASP A 129 -6.37 4.80 7.38
CA ASP A 129 -5.29 5.28 8.22
C ASP A 129 -5.12 6.79 8.03
N VAL A 130 -5.67 7.54 8.98
CA VAL A 130 -5.70 9.01 8.96
C VAL A 130 -4.29 9.60 8.99
N ALA A 131 -3.34 8.95 9.67
CA ALA A 131 -1.98 9.48 9.79
C ALA A 131 -1.21 9.37 8.47
N ALA A 132 -1.41 8.28 7.74
CA ALA A 132 -0.74 8.02 6.46
C ALA A 132 -1.58 8.40 5.23
N HIS A 133 -2.82 8.86 5.42
CA HIS A 133 -3.80 9.05 4.35
C HIS A 133 -3.91 7.83 3.42
N ALA A 134 -3.89 6.63 4.02
CA ALA A 134 -3.81 5.38 3.28
C ALA A 134 -4.90 4.39 3.68
N MET A 135 -5.38 3.61 2.72
CA MET A 135 -6.29 2.50 3.00
C MET A 135 -5.52 1.29 3.53
N VAL A 136 -6.05 0.66 4.57
CA VAL A 136 -5.42 -0.49 5.25
C VAL A 136 -6.46 -1.59 5.47
N CYS A 137 -6.15 -2.80 5.04
CA CYS A 137 -6.89 -4.00 5.38
C CYS A 137 -6.52 -4.48 6.78
N ASP A 138 -7.52 -4.51 7.66
CA ASP A 138 -7.51 -5.25 8.92
C ASP A 138 -7.77 -6.72 8.59
N ALA A 139 -6.72 -7.52 8.63
CA ALA A 139 -6.73 -8.87 8.08
C ALA A 139 -6.04 -9.88 8.98
N PHE A 140 -6.23 -11.15 8.66
CA PHE A 140 -5.59 -12.26 9.32
C PHE A 140 -4.86 -13.12 8.31
N VAL A 141 -3.66 -13.59 8.67
CA VAL A 141 -2.89 -14.53 7.88
C VAL A 141 -2.83 -15.88 8.57
N VAL A 142 -3.01 -16.94 7.80
CA VAL A 142 -2.85 -18.33 8.24
C VAL A 142 -1.91 -19.03 7.28
N HIS A 143 -0.80 -19.55 7.80
CA HIS A 143 0.09 -20.39 7.03
C HIS A 143 -0.41 -21.84 7.03
N THR A 144 -0.49 -22.49 5.87
CA THR A 144 -1.11 -23.83 5.77
C THR A 144 -0.33 -24.90 6.53
N SER A 145 1.00 -24.78 6.62
CA SER A 145 1.83 -25.71 7.41
C SER A 145 1.63 -25.57 8.93
N ALA A 146 1.03 -24.48 9.41
CA ALA A 146 0.76 -24.29 10.83
C ALA A 146 -0.57 -24.96 11.26
N ILE A 147 -1.43 -25.30 10.30
CA ILE A 147 -2.75 -25.88 10.55
C ILE A 147 -2.60 -27.34 10.98
N ALA A 148 -3.16 -27.69 12.13
CA ALA A 148 -3.18 -29.07 12.59
C ALA A 148 -4.03 -29.96 11.67
N PRO A 149 -3.69 -31.26 11.48
CA PRO A 149 -4.40 -32.15 10.57
C PRO A 149 -5.93 -32.19 10.72
N PRO A 150 -6.52 -32.18 11.94
CA PRO A 150 -7.98 -32.15 12.10
C PRO A 150 -8.65 -30.90 11.47
N ALA A 151 -7.93 -29.77 11.45
CA ALA A 151 -8.41 -28.51 10.87
C ALA A 151 -8.17 -28.40 9.35
N ALA A 152 -7.42 -29.33 8.74
CA ALA A 152 -7.28 -29.40 7.29
C ALA A 152 -8.63 -29.66 6.59
N SER A 153 -9.59 -30.27 7.29
CA SER A 153 -10.97 -30.42 6.80
C SER A 153 -11.66 -29.06 6.56
N ALA A 154 -11.35 -28.04 7.37
CA ALA A 154 -11.88 -26.69 7.23
C ALA A 154 -11.34 -25.97 5.98
N LEU A 155 -10.16 -26.35 5.47
CA LEU A 155 -9.65 -25.82 4.19
C LEU A 155 -10.63 -26.13 3.06
N ARG A 156 -11.22 -27.33 3.05
CA ARG A 156 -12.24 -27.71 2.06
C ARG A 156 -13.51 -26.87 2.17
N GLU A 157 -13.81 -26.32 3.34
CA GLU A 157 -14.96 -25.43 3.51
C GLU A 157 -14.66 -24.02 2.98
N VAL A 158 -13.44 -23.50 3.22
CA VAL A 158 -12.98 -22.23 2.61
C VAL A 158 -13.03 -22.30 1.09
N TYR A 159 -12.55 -23.39 0.49
CA TYR A 159 -12.63 -23.60 -0.96
C TYR A 159 -14.05 -23.59 -1.52
N ARG A 160 -15.09 -23.76 -0.69
CA ARG A 160 -16.50 -23.75 -1.12
C ARG A 160 -17.19 -22.39 -0.93
N GLN A 161 -16.60 -21.43 -0.23
CA GLN A 161 -17.26 -20.17 0.19
C GLN A 161 -16.83 -18.91 -0.59
N ASP A 162 -16.50 -19.04 -1.87
CA ASP A 162 -15.93 -17.97 -2.70
C ASP A 162 -14.58 -17.46 -2.16
N PHE A 163 -13.53 -18.03 -2.73
CA PHE A 163 -12.15 -17.77 -2.38
C PHE A 163 -11.35 -17.44 -3.64
N GLN A 164 -10.47 -16.45 -3.55
CA GLN A 164 -9.68 -16.02 -4.69
C GLN A 164 -8.24 -16.52 -4.59
N HIS A 165 -7.78 -17.17 -5.67
CA HIS A 165 -6.36 -17.43 -5.86
C HIS A 165 -5.66 -16.16 -6.35
N VAL A 166 -4.64 -15.72 -5.62
CA VAL A 166 -3.72 -14.66 -6.04
C VAL A 166 -2.47 -15.36 -6.54
N ASN A 167 -2.24 -15.24 -7.84
CA ASN A 167 -1.06 -15.81 -8.47
C ASN A 167 0.18 -15.05 -8.01
N VAL A 168 1.16 -15.78 -7.47
CA VAL A 168 2.47 -15.27 -7.11
C VAL A 168 3.45 -15.81 -8.16
N PRO A 169 3.87 -14.99 -9.14
CA PRO A 169 4.48 -15.49 -10.38
C PRO A 169 5.88 -16.07 -10.18
N THR A 170 6.59 -15.67 -9.12
CA THR A 170 7.98 -16.09 -8.90
C THR A 170 8.26 -16.47 -7.45
N THR A 171 9.26 -17.31 -7.26
CA THR A 171 9.81 -17.64 -5.92
C THR A 171 10.33 -16.38 -5.21
N ALA A 172 10.86 -15.41 -5.95
CA ALA A 172 11.33 -14.14 -5.40
C ALA A 172 10.18 -13.31 -4.83
N THR A 173 9.06 -13.21 -5.56
CA THR A 173 7.83 -12.55 -5.08
C THR A 173 7.28 -13.26 -3.84
N MET A 174 7.24 -14.60 -3.83
CA MET A 174 6.79 -15.35 -2.65
C MET A 174 7.70 -15.11 -1.45
N ARG A 175 9.02 -15.14 -1.65
CA ARG A 175 10.00 -14.79 -0.62
C ARG A 175 9.77 -13.39 -0.07
N ALA A 176 9.52 -12.42 -0.94
CA ALA A 176 9.25 -11.05 -0.52
C ALA A 176 7.94 -10.94 0.27
N TRP A 177 6.88 -11.68 -0.09
CA TRP A 177 5.68 -11.80 0.75
C TRP A 177 5.99 -12.39 2.13
N LYS A 178 6.78 -13.46 2.21
CA LYS A 178 7.22 -14.08 3.48
C LYS A 178 7.99 -13.10 4.36
N GLN A 179 8.80 -12.26 3.75
CA GLN A 179 9.54 -11.18 4.43
C GLN A 179 8.62 -10.06 4.90
N MET A 180 7.57 -9.73 4.13
CA MET A 180 6.59 -8.70 4.45
C MET A 180 5.66 -9.10 5.61
N LEU A 181 5.26 -10.37 5.70
CA LEU A 181 4.27 -10.83 6.69
C LEU A 181 4.63 -10.48 8.15
N PRO A 182 5.86 -10.74 8.66
CA PRO A 182 6.26 -10.29 9.99
C PRO A 182 6.16 -8.77 10.17
N ALA A 183 6.53 -7.99 9.15
CA ALA A 183 6.44 -6.53 9.20
C ALA A 183 4.98 -6.06 9.31
N LEU A 184 4.05 -6.70 8.60
CA LEU A 184 2.62 -6.40 8.69
C LEU A 184 2.01 -6.82 10.04
N THR A 185 2.51 -7.89 10.64
CA THR A 185 2.13 -8.31 12.00
C THR A 185 2.60 -7.30 13.04
N GLU A 186 3.90 -6.96 13.03
CA GLU A 186 4.46 -6.01 13.99
C GLU A 186 3.93 -4.59 13.82
N ARG A 187 3.48 -4.26 12.60
CA ARG A 187 2.80 -3.00 12.29
C ARG A 187 1.50 -2.82 13.07
N CYS A 188 0.70 -3.87 13.28
CA CYS A 188 -0.58 -3.76 14.00
C CYS A 188 -0.59 -4.36 15.40
N ARG A 189 0.52 -4.94 15.87
CA ARG A 189 0.63 -5.51 17.21
C ARG A 189 0.53 -4.41 18.28
N THR A 190 -0.48 -4.52 19.13
CA THR A 190 -0.77 -3.53 20.19
C THR A 190 -1.05 -4.14 21.55
N THR A 191 -1.77 -5.26 21.61
CA THR A 191 -2.30 -5.85 22.86
C THR A 191 -1.45 -6.98 23.43
N TRP A 192 -0.55 -7.54 22.63
CA TRP A 192 0.28 -8.69 23.01
C TRP A 192 1.78 -8.44 22.79
N THR A 193 2.58 -9.21 23.51
CA THR A 193 4.05 -9.14 23.51
C THR A 193 4.63 -10.49 23.16
N HIS A 194 5.79 -10.49 22.51
CA HIS A 194 6.57 -11.71 22.30
C HIS A 194 6.96 -12.33 23.64
N GLY A 195 6.77 -13.65 23.76
CA GLY A 195 7.14 -14.40 24.96
C GLY A 195 8.63 -14.75 25.00
N ALA A 196 9.10 -15.27 26.14
CA ALA A 196 10.48 -15.73 26.30
C ALA A 196 10.88 -16.84 25.31
N ASN A 197 9.91 -17.66 24.89
CA ASN A 197 10.09 -18.75 23.92
C ASN A 197 9.83 -18.31 22.47
N CYS A 198 9.85 -17.00 22.18
CA CYS A 198 9.64 -16.49 20.83
C CYS A 198 10.70 -17.04 19.87
N GLU A 199 10.25 -17.67 18.78
CA GLU A 199 11.12 -18.31 17.80
C GLU A 199 12.02 -17.30 17.07
N TYR A 200 11.55 -16.06 16.88
CA TYR A 200 12.37 -14.98 16.32
C TYR A 200 13.58 -14.66 17.20
N ALA A 201 13.40 -14.70 18.53
CA ALA A 201 14.48 -14.49 19.47
C ALA A 201 15.41 -15.71 19.50
N ALA A 202 14.86 -16.91 19.59
CA ALA A 202 15.63 -18.15 19.69
C ALA A 202 16.49 -18.42 18.44
N GLN A 203 15.96 -18.15 17.23
CA GLN A 203 16.68 -18.35 15.98
C GLN A 203 17.50 -17.13 15.54
N GLY A 204 17.32 -15.97 16.21
CA GLY A 204 18.01 -14.73 15.85
C GLY A 204 17.69 -14.20 14.45
N ARG A 205 16.55 -14.60 13.86
CA ARG A 205 16.17 -14.24 12.49
C ARG A 205 14.68 -13.93 12.35
N ILE A 206 14.38 -13.00 11.44
CA ILE A 206 13.02 -12.62 11.05
C ILE A 206 13.04 -12.36 9.53
N PRO A 207 12.18 -13.02 8.72
CA PRO A 207 11.21 -14.06 9.08
C PRO A 207 11.86 -15.34 9.64
N LEU A 208 11.04 -16.23 10.20
CA LEU A 208 11.48 -17.57 10.61
C LEU A 208 11.89 -18.43 9.43
N ASP A 209 11.45 -18.14 8.22
CA ASP A 209 11.93 -18.74 6.99
C ASP A 209 11.38 -17.91 5.85
N ASP A 210 12.16 -17.74 4.79
CA ASP A 210 11.73 -17.00 3.60
C ASP A 210 11.72 -17.88 2.34
N ARG A 211 11.88 -19.20 2.50
CA ARG A 211 11.58 -20.18 1.47
C ARG A 211 10.07 -20.31 1.31
N THR A 212 9.65 -20.84 0.18
CA THR A 212 8.24 -20.94 -0.23
C THR A 212 7.38 -21.70 0.79
N ALA A 213 7.81 -22.88 1.23
CA ALA A 213 6.99 -23.81 2.00
C ALA A 213 6.89 -23.55 3.52
N PRO A 214 7.93 -23.09 4.25
CA PRO A 214 7.82 -22.97 5.70
C PRO A 214 7.07 -21.70 6.16
N ASP A 215 6.56 -21.74 7.39
CA ASP A 215 5.87 -20.60 8.02
C ASP A 215 6.88 -19.50 8.42
N PRO A 216 6.73 -18.26 7.92
CA PRO A 216 7.63 -17.16 8.26
C PRO A 216 7.34 -16.53 9.65
N LEU A 217 6.20 -16.86 10.26
CA LEU A 217 5.70 -16.22 11.47
C LEU A 217 6.07 -16.97 12.75
N CYS A 218 6.38 -16.20 13.80
CA CYS A 218 6.48 -16.76 15.15
C CYS A 218 5.09 -17.16 15.69
N SER A 219 5.06 -18.07 16.67
CA SER A 219 3.80 -18.50 17.26
C SER A 219 3.20 -17.50 18.25
N CYS A 220 3.97 -16.49 18.70
CA CYS A 220 3.52 -15.52 19.71
C CYS A 220 2.24 -14.76 19.31
N GLY A 221 2.08 -14.47 18.01
CA GLY A 221 0.91 -13.76 17.48
C GLY A 221 -0.29 -14.65 17.14
N ARG A 222 -0.16 -15.97 17.22
CA ARG A 222 -1.22 -16.90 16.83
C ARG A 222 -2.39 -16.82 17.81
N GLY A 223 -3.60 -16.68 17.27
CA GLY A 223 -4.82 -16.56 18.07
C GLY A 223 -4.95 -15.24 18.85
N GLN A 224 -4.00 -14.30 18.67
CA GLN A 224 -4.06 -12.99 19.29
C GLN A 224 -4.89 -12.03 18.42
N ASP A 225 -5.76 -11.25 19.06
CA ASP A 225 -6.63 -10.25 18.40
C ASP A 225 -7.53 -10.80 17.27
N VAL A 226 -7.87 -12.09 17.31
CA VAL A 226 -8.66 -12.79 16.26
C VAL A 226 -10.18 -12.64 16.40
N GLY A 227 -10.66 -11.66 17.18
CA GLY A 227 -12.09 -11.44 17.44
C GLY A 227 -12.93 -11.23 16.16
N GLY A 228 -12.34 -10.67 15.10
CA GLY A 228 -12.98 -10.54 13.79
C GLY A 228 -13.34 -11.88 13.15
N MET A 229 -12.49 -12.91 13.31
CA MET A 229 -12.71 -14.24 12.74
C MET A 229 -13.83 -15.00 13.44
N MET A 230 -14.11 -14.71 14.71
CA MET A 230 -15.10 -15.44 15.50
C MET A 230 -16.54 -15.25 15.01
N LYS A 231 -16.79 -14.21 14.21
CA LYS A 231 -18.09 -13.85 13.65
C LYS A 231 -18.51 -14.75 12.48
N ASP A 232 -17.56 -15.40 11.82
CA ASP A 232 -17.79 -16.29 10.69
C ASP A 232 -17.55 -17.75 11.11
N GLY A 233 -18.50 -18.63 10.78
CA GLY A 233 -18.46 -20.03 11.22
C GLY A 233 -17.29 -20.84 10.65
N VAL A 234 -16.82 -20.49 9.45
CA VAL A 234 -15.65 -21.13 8.82
C VAL A 234 -14.37 -20.48 9.32
N TRP A 235 -14.31 -19.14 9.38
CA TRP A 235 -13.09 -18.44 9.80
C TRP A 235 -12.73 -18.75 11.24
N ARG A 236 -13.73 -18.91 12.13
CA ARG A 236 -13.51 -19.31 13.52
C ARG A 236 -12.65 -20.57 13.64
N LYS A 237 -12.78 -21.51 12.71
CA LYS A 237 -11.98 -22.74 12.71
C LYS A 237 -10.49 -22.43 12.56
N PHE A 238 -10.12 -21.38 11.83
CA PHE A 238 -8.73 -20.99 11.59
C PHE A 238 -8.15 -20.05 12.65
N ALA A 239 -9.00 -19.42 13.47
CA ALA A 239 -8.60 -18.41 14.44
C ALA A 239 -7.42 -18.83 15.35
N PRO A 240 -7.30 -20.09 15.84
CA PRO A 240 -6.16 -20.50 16.65
C PRO A 240 -4.79 -20.44 15.95
N TRP A 241 -4.77 -20.50 14.61
CA TRP A 241 -3.55 -20.48 13.80
C TRP A 241 -3.33 -19.15 13.09
N ALA A 242 -4.27 -18.22 13.24
CA ALA A 242 -4.25 -16.95 12.55
C ALA A 242 -3.42 -15.91 13.30
N THR A 243 -2.71 -15.08 12.56
CA THR A 243 -2.01 -13.90 13.07
C THR A 243 -2.62 -12.66 12.43
N ARG A 244 -2.97 -11.64 13.21
CA ARG A 244 -3.50 -10.36 12.68
C ARG A 244 -2.40 -9.59 11.95
N ILE A 245 -2.75 -8.96 10.83
CA ILE A 245 -1.86 -8.15 9.99
C ILE A 245 -2.58 -6.86 9.55
N ALA A 246 -1.79 -5.80 9.31
CA ALA A 246 -2.24 -4.57 8.66
C ALA A 246 -1.67 -4.48 7.24
N LEU A 247 -2.43 -4.94 6.25
CA LEU A 247 -2.03 -4.90 4.84
C LEU A 247 -2.40 -3.56 4.21
N SER A 248 -1.46 -2.86 3.58
CA SER A 248 -1.73 -1.60 2.86
C SER A 248 -0.94 -1.56 1.56
N PRO A 249 -1.24 -0.59 0.67
CA PRO A 249 -0.36 -0.26 -0.44
C PRO A 249 1.05 0.08 0.04
N VAL A 250 2.04 -0.19 -0.80
CA VAL A 250 3.44 0.19 -0.59
C VAL A 250 3.79 1.26 -1.60
N PHE A 251 3.71 2.52 -1.18
CA PHE A 251 3.89 3.65 -2.07
C PHE A 251 5.36 3.81 -2.51
N PRO A 252 5.58 4.22 -3.77
CA PRO A 252 6.88 4.60 -4.26
C PRO A 252 7.36 5.86 -3.54
N VAL A 253 8.67 6.11 -3.60
CA VAL A 253 9.25 7.34 -3.06
C VAL A 253 9.18 8.41 -4.15
N PRO A 254 8.34 9.46 -4.04
CA PRO A 254 8.01 10.31 -5.19
C PRO A 254 9.17 11.13 -5.76
N TYR A 255 10.29 11.24 -5.05
CA TYR A 255 11.51 11.91 -5.55
C TYR A 255 12.52 10.93 -6.19
N LEU A 256 12.27 9.62 -6.11
CA LEU A 256 13.09 8.57 -6.73
C LEU A 256 12.36 7.85 -7.87
N GLU A 257 11.03 7.83 -7.85
CA GLU A 257 10.19 7.03 -8.74
C GLU A 257 9.02 7.88 -9.24
N ASP A 258 8.87 7.92 -10.56
CA ASP A 258 7.72 8.56 -11.22
C ASP A 258 6.50 7.64 -11.17
N VAL A 259 5.35 8.21 -10.80
CA VAL A 259 4.07 7.48 -10.69
C VAL A 259 3.14 7.75 -11.88
N PHE A 260 3.24 8.95 -12.43
CA PHE A 260 2.41 9.40 -13.56
C PHE A 260 3.33 9.86 -14.66
N ALA A 261 3.02 9.50 -15.91
CA ALA A 261 3.73 10.07 -17.03
C ALA A 261 3.34 11.56 -17.18
N PRO A 262 4.21 12.41 -17.73
CA PRO A 262 3.90 13.83 -17.93
C PRO A 262 2.57 14.07 -18.68
N GLU A 263 2.22 13.19 -19.61
CA GLU A 263 0.96 13.18 -20.36
C GLU A 263 -0.28 12.87 -19.51
N ASP A 264 -0.12 12.19 -18.38
CA ASP A 264 -1.21 11.81 -17.47
C ASP A 264 -1.60 12.95 -16.51
N VAL A 265 -0.85 14.06 -16.50
CA VAL A 265 -1.08 15.23 -15.62
C VAL A 265 -1.45 16.47 -16.44
N PRO A 266 -2.74 16.69 -16.74
CA PRO A 266 -3.18 17.86 -17.49
C PRO A 266 -2.80 19.17 -16.78
N GLY A 267 -2.01 20.02 -17.45
CA GLY A 267 -1.60 21.32 -16.92
C GLY A 267 -0.28 21.34 -16.15
N ALA A 268 0.43 20.21 -16.02
CA ALA A 268 1.79 20.19 -15.50
C ALA A 268 2.77 20.75 -16.54
N SER A 269 2.95 22.07 -16.57
CA SER A 269 4.23 22.61 -17.03
C SER A 269 5.28 22.17 -16.01
N MET A 270 5.98 21.07 -16.30
CA MET A 270 7.09 20.61 -15.47
C MET A 270 8.10 21.75 -15.36
N LEU A 271 8.22 22.36 -14.18
CA LEU A 271 9.42 23.12 -13.85
C LEU A 271 10.58 22.12 -13.90
N PRO A 272 11.68 22.42 -14.61
CA PRO A 272 12.77 21.48 -14.77
C PRO A 272 13.30 21.10 -13.39
N VAL A 273 13.14 19.82 -13.02
CA VAL A 273 13.87 19.21 -11.92
C VAL A 273 15.34 19.39 -12.28
N ARG A 274 16.08 20.13 -11.46
CA ARG A 274 17.53 20.26 -11.61
C ARG A 274 18.13 18.86 -11.56
N GLN A 275 18.56 18.37 -12.71
CA GLN A 275 19.46 17.23 -12.80
C GLN A 275 20.71 17.61 -12.00
N VAL A 276 20.88 17.03 -10.81
CA VAL A 276 22.14 17.15 -10.08
C VAL A 276 23.05 16.13 -10.71
N ASP A 277 23.89 16.58 -11.64
CA ASP A 277 24.93 15.75 -12.21
C ASP A 277 25.87 15.31 -11.09
N HIS A 278 25.75 14.04 -10.68
CA HIS A 278 26.77 13.41 -9.86
C HIS A 278 28.01 13.19 -10.74
N ALA A 279 28.92 14.16 -10.72
CA ALA A 279 30.24 13.99 -11.28
C ALA A 279 30.93 12.78 -10.60
N ALA A 280 31.30 11.78 -11.40
CA ALA A 280 32.08 10.64 -10.95
C ALA A 280 33.42 11.13 -10.37
N PRO A 281 33.87 10.61 -9.21
CA PRO A 281 35.14 10.99 -8.64
C PRO A 281 36.27 10.29 -9.41
N GLY A 282 36.98 11.04 -10.24
CA GLY A 282 38.24 10.58 -10.82
C GLY A 282 38.47 11.01 -12.26
N SER A 283 38.79 12.29 -12.47
CA SER A 283 39.69 12.67 -13.57
C SER A 283 40.39 13.99 -13.22
N THR A 284 41.72 13.93 -13.24
CA THR A 284 42.64 15.05 -13.06
C THR A 284 42.52 16.05 -14.23
N PRO A 285 42.70 17.36 -14.00
CA PRO A 285 42.49 18.36 -15.04
C PRO A 285 43.71 18.45 -15.95
N ALA A 286 43.49 18.28 -17.26
CA ALA A 286 44.42 18.75 -18.28
C ALA A 286 43.98 20.14 -18.75
N SER A 287 44.86 21.10 -18.51
CA SER A 287 44.78 22.49 -18.95
C SER A 287 44.85 22.60 -20.48
N THR A 288 43.92 23.35 -21.08
CA THR A 288 44.24 24.20 -22.24
C THR A 288 43.32 25.41 -22.33
N ASN A 289 43.94 26.51 -22.76
CA ASN A 289 43.50 27.89 -22.78
C ASN A 289 42.30 28.21 -23.70
N GLY A 290 41.50 29.19 -23.26
CA GLY A 290 41.27 30.41 -24.04
C GLY A 290 39.98 30.50 -24.86
N SER A 291 39.01 31.27 -24.37
CA SER A 291 38.62 32.56 -24.97
C SER A 291 37.42 33.16 -24.23
N ASN A 292 37.50 34.47 -24.01
CA ASN A 292 36.52 35.28 -23.32
C ASN A 292 35.29 35.52 -24.20
N SER A 293 34.10 35.19 -23.70
CA SER A 293 32.87 35.90 -24.01
C SER A 293 32.16 36.25 -22.71
N LYS A 294 32.15 37.55 -22.40
CA LYS A 294 31.32 38.13 -21.33
C LYS A 294 29.86 38.03 -21.76
N GLU A 295 29.11 37.10 -21.18
CA GLU A 295 27.64 37.19 -21.16
C GLU A 295 27.17 37.58 -19.77
N THR A 296 26.53 38.74 -19.73
CA THR A 296 25.91 39.36 -18.57
C THR A 296 24.75 38.50 -18.09
N ILE A 297 24.77 38.08 -16.84
CA ILE A 297 23.64 37.41 -16.18
C ILE A 297 22.51 38.43 -16.02
N ALA A 298 21.53 38.39 -16.92
CA ALA A 298 20.24 39.04 -16.71
C ALA A 298 19.36 38.12 -15.86
N SER A 299 19.16 38.49 -14.60
CA SER A 299 18.14 37.89 -13.75
C SER A 299 16.77 38.35 -14.25
N ALA A 300 16.06 37.48 -14.97
CA ALA A 300 14.65 37.68 -15.28
C ALA A 300 13.81 37.07 -14.14
N VAL A 301 13.26 37.95 -13.29
CA VAL A 301 12.21 37.61 -12.33
C VAL A 301 10.89 37.52 -13.10
N PRO A 302 10.08 36.45 -12.98
CA PRO A 302 8.75 36.44 -13.58
C PRO A 302 7.86 37.50 -12.90
N VAL A 303 7.25 38.36 -13.70
CA VAL A 303 6.20 39.28 -13.24
C VAL A 303 4.91 38.45 -13.12
N LEU A 304 4.55 38.10 -11.90
CA LEU A 304 3.26 37.46 -11.59
C LEU A 304 2.15 38.52 -11.63
N GLU A 305 1.10 38.29 -12.40
CA GLU A 305 -0.08 39.16 -12.42
C GLU A 305 -0.88 39.01 -11.13
N ALA A 306 -1.18 40.14 -10.46
CA ALA A 306 -1.92 40.15 -9.20
C ALA A 306 -3.43 40.26 -9.45
N THR A 307 -4.20 39.33 -8.92
CA THR A 307 -5.67 39.38 -8.91
C THR A 307 -6.18 40.11 -7.64
N GLN A 308 -7.36 40.72 -7.72
CA GLN A 308 -7.89 41.61 -6.69
C GLN A 308 -9.17 41.01 -6.06
N CYS A 309 -9.20 40.90 -4.73
CA CYS A 309 -10.39 40.42 -4.01
C CYS A 309 -11.60 41.33 -4.25
N GLY A 310 -12.73 40.75 -4.64
CA GLY A 310 -13.98 41.47 -4.92
C GLY A 310 -14.49 42.29 -3.73
N ARG A 311 -14.29 41.79 -2.50
CA ARG A 311 -14.84 42.33 -1.26
C ARG A 311 -13.92 43.35 -0.55
N CYS A 312 -12.63 43.07 -0.42
CA CYS A 312 -11.69 43.97 0.29
C CYS A 312 -10.78 44.80 -0.62
N LYS A 313 -10.84 44.58 -1.95
CA LYS A 313 -10.06 45.27 -2.97
C LYS A 313 -8.53 45.17 -2.80
N LYS A 314 -8.01 44.26 -1.97
CA LYS A 314 -6.56 43.99 -1.88
C LYS A 314 -6.10 43.10 -3.03
N LYS A 315 -4.91 43.37 -3.55
CA LYS A 315 -4.24 42.59 -4.59
C LYS A 315 -3.38 41.51 -3.92
N GLU A 316 -3.56 40.26 -4.29
CA GLU A 316 -2.73 39.14 -3.83
C GLU A 316 -2.15 38.38 -5.04
N LEU A 317 -1.00 37.73 -4.82
CA LEU A 317 -0.36 36.88 -5.82
C LEU A 317 -1.18 35.59 -5.95
N ALA A 318 -1.42 35.16 -7.19
CA ALA A 318 -2.43 34.17 -7.58
C ALA A 318 -2.36 32.80 -6.86
N ASP A 319 -1.26 32.46 -6.18
CA ASP A 319 -1.09 31.18 -5.47
C ASP A 319 -1.61 31.16 -4.01
N LEU A 320 -2.17 32.26 -3.50
CA LEU A 320 -2.89 32.27 -2.21
C LEU A 320 -4.39 32.04 -2.42
N LYS A 321 -4.75 30.74 -2.54
CA LYS A 321 -6.10 30.13 -2.63
C LYS A 321 -7.27 31.04 -2.19
N LEU A 322 -8.06 31.49 -3.17
CA LEU A 322 -9.43 31.97 -2.98
C LEU A 322 -10.37 30.76 -2.83
N LEU A 323 -11.26 30.78 -1.84
CA LEU A 323 -12.33 29.79 -1.70
C LEU A 323 -13.59 30.35 -2.38
N ASN A 324 -14.25 29.55 -3.22
CA ASN A 324 -15.55 29.88 -3.77
C ASN A 324 -16.60 29.89 -2.65
N GLY A 325 -17.18 31.06 -2.38
CA GLY A 325 -18.37 31.19 -1.55
C GLY A 325 -19.60 30.59 -2.25
N ILE A 326 -20.64 30.30 -1.46
CA ILE A 326 -21.89 29.63 -1.91
C ILE A 326 -22.64 30.44 -2.98
N ASP A 327 -22.32 31.73 -3.16
CA ASP A 327 -22.91 32.62 -4.17
C ASP A 327 -21.98 32.96 -5.35
N GLY A 328 -20.83 32.29 -5.48
CA GLY A 328 -19.89 32.51 -6.60
C GLY A 328 -18.96 33.72 -6.47
N GLU A 329 -18.84 34.31 -5.28
CA GLU A 329 -17.83 35.34 -4.99
C GLU A 329 -16.54 34.74 -4.40
N GLU A 330 -15.39 35.22 -4.89
CA GLU A 330 -14.05 34.84 -4.42
C GLU A 330 -13.65 35.62 -3.15
N ALA A 331 -13.32 34.92 -2.06
CA ALA A 331 -12.92 35.52 -0.78
C ALA A 331 -11.57 34.98 -0.26
N CYS A 332 -10.75 35.87 0.35
CA CYS A 332 -9.43 35.56 0.92
C CYS A 332 -9.52 34.74 2.22
N LYS A 333 -8.51 33.90 2.47
CA LYS A 333 -8.54 32.82 3.49
C LYS A 333 -8.13 33.21 4.93
N ASN A 334 -7.82 34.47 5.24
CA ASN A 334 -7.30 34.84 6.57
C ASN A 334 -8.22 35.81 7.33
N ASP A 335 -8.21 35.67 8.66
CA ASP A 335 -9.06 36.23 9.74
C ASP A 335 -9.23 37.77 9.83
N LEU A 336 -9.14 38.50 8.72
CA LEU A 336 -9.26 39.97 8.66
C LEU A 336 -10.59 40.46 8.11
N CYS A 337 -11.58 39.57 7.92
CA CYS A 337 -12.93 39.96 7.52
C CYS A 337 -13.94 39.40 8.54
N PRO A 338 -14.31 40.16 9.59
CA PRO A 338 -15.33 39.70 10.52
C PRO A 338 -16.68 39.53 9.76
N PRO A 339 -17.39 38.41 9.93
CA PRO A 339 -18.69 38.22 9.29
C PRO A 339 -19.74 39.14 9.93
N ASP A 340 -20.45 39.91 9.10
CA ASP A 340 -21.68 40.60 9.50
C ASP A 340 -22.80 39.57 9.60
N TRP A 341 -23.10 39.14 10.81
CA TRP A 341 -24.07 38.09 11.14
C TRP A 341 -25.53 38.60 11.10
N SER A 342 -25.81 39.74 10.47
CA SER A 342 -27.12 40.38 10.54
C SER A 342 -28.15 39.94 9.48
N THR A 343 -27.79 39.15 8.46
CA THR A 343 -28.74 38.81 7.38
C THR A 343 -28.66 37.38 6.84
N THR A 344 -28.97 36.35 7.64
CA THR A 344 -29.62 35.14 7.07
C THR A 344 -30.34 34.34 8.14
N ARG A 345 -31.68 34.44 8.17
CA ARG A 345 -32.54 33.47 8.85
C ARG A 345 -32.66 32.23 7.96
N LEU A 346 -32.29 31.07 8.46
CA LEU A 346 -32.69 29.78 7.89
C LEU A 346 -34.11 29.44 8.35
N PRO A 347 -35.04 29.03 7.47
CA PRO A 347 -36.22 28.29 7.90
C PRO A 347 -35.88 26.80 7.99
N TYR A 348 -36.12 26.22 9.16
CA TYR A 348 -36.22 24.78 9.35
C TYR A 348 -37.54 24.27 8.74
N THR A 349 -37.44 23.27 7.86
CA THR A 349 -38.28 22.06 7.83
C THR A 349 -37.56 20.98 7.05
#